data_AF-A0A259CGF6-F1
#
_entry.id   AF-A0A259CGF6-F1
#
_cell.length_a   1.000
_cell.length_b   1.000
_cell.length_c   1.000
_cell.angle_alpha   90.00
_cell.angle_beta   90.00
_cell.angle_gamma   90.00
#
_symmetry.space_group_name_H-M   'P 1'
#
loop_
_entity.id
_entity.type
_entity.pdbx_description
1 polymer ?
#
loop_
_entity_poly.entity_id
_entity_poly.type
_entity_poly.pdbx_seq_one_letter_code
_entity_poly.pdbx_strand_id
1 'polypeptide(L)'
;MSAAPDQALTDAFLAPLKRLALRHPGIEGQVLWAAEVEEGWQVQDDTAEMLDAEEIPFYVEGLVLEGFGVVWQAMAEAGEAARGPDHILVMVWEHGASPPPAPVPAPG
;
A
#
# COMPACT_ATOMS: atom_id res chain seq x y z
N MET A 1 -18.59 4.44 -23.13
CA MET A 1 -18.60 3.20 -22.32
C MET A 1 -18.49 3.66 -20.87
N SER A 2 -19.52 3.45 -20.04
CA SER A 2 -19.42 3.76 -18.60
C SER A 2 -18.63 2.65 -17.92
N ALA A 3 -17.73 3.01 -17.03
CA ALA A 3 -17.07 2.07 -16.14
C ALA A 3 -18.14 1.36 -15.28
N ALA A 4 -17.94 0.06 -15.01
CA ALA A 4 -18.77 -0.66 -14.04
C ALA A 4 -18.64 0.01 -12.66
N PRO A 5 -19.66 -0.03 -11.78
CA PRO A 5 -19.63 0.65 -10.48
C PRO A 5 -18.39 0.28 -9.65
N ASP A 6 -17.91 -0.97 -9.77
CA ASP A 6 -16.71 -1.44 -9.06
C ASP A 6 -15.43 -0.78 -9.60
N GLN A 7 -15.31 -0.55 -10.92
CA GLN A 7 -14.16 0.14 -11.51
C GLN A 7 -14.11 1.60 -11.08
N ALA A 8 -15.25 2.28 -11.01
CA ALA A 8 -15.28 3.68 -10.56
C ALA A 8 -14.85 3.83 -9.08
N LEU A 9 -15.16 2.83 -8.25
CA LEU A 9 -14.70 2.78 -6.85
C LEU A 9 -13.20 2.50 -6.77
N THR A 10 -12.69 1.56 -7.56
CA THR A 10 -11.24 1.28 -7.66
C THR A 10 -10.48 2.53 -8.12
N ASP A 11 -10.96 3.21 -9.16
CA ASP A 11 -10.34 4.44 -9.66
C ASP A 11 -10.31 5.53 -8.58
N ALA A 12 -11.42 5.71 -7.85
CA ALA A 12 -11.50 6.67 -6.76
C ALA A 12 -10.54 6.33 -5.60
N PHE A 13 -10.40 5.06 -5.25
CA PHE A 13 -9.46 4.56 -4.24
C PHE A 13 -8.00 4.80 -4.65
N LEU A 14 -7.67 4.54 -5.93
CA LEU A 14 -6.31 4.68 -6.46
C LEU A 14 -5.92 6.12 -6.80
N ALA A 15 -6.87 7.02 -7.04
CA ALA A 15 -6.59 8.41 -7.43
C ALA A 15 -5.61 9.18 -6.50
N PRO A 16 -5.72 9.13 -5.16
CA PRO A 16 -4.70 9.71 -4.28
C PRO A 16 -3.32 9.06 -4.43
N LEU A 17 -3.24 7.73 -4.54
CA LEU A 17 -1.98 7.00 -4.69
C LEU A 17 -1.29 7.32 -6.02
N LYS A 18 -2.03 7.31 -7.13
CA LYS A 18 -1.55 7.72 -8.47
C LYS A 18 -1.00 9.16 -8.44
N ARG A 19 -1.69 10.09 -7.77
CA ARG A 19 -1.21 11.47 -7.62
C ARG A 19 0.06 11.58 -6.78
N LEU A 20 0.21 10.73 -5.76
CA LEU A 20 1.38 10.74 -4.90
C LEU A 20 2.61 10.19 -5.63
N ALA A 21 2.49 9.04 -6.30
CA ALA A 21 3.53 8.47 -7.15
C ALA A 21 4.02 9.48 -8.22
N LEU A 22 3.10 10.18 -8.88
CA LEU A 22 3.45 11.22 -9.87
C LEU A 22 4.19 12.42 -9.27
N ARG A 23 3.98 12.73 -7.99
CA ARG A 23 4.67 13.84 -7.30
C ARG A 23 6.02 13.43 -6.74
N HIS A 24 6.20 12.15 -6.45
CA HIS A 24 7.39 11.58 -5.82
C HIS A 24 7.89 10.40 -6.66
N PRO A 25 8.53 10.63 -7.83
CA PRO A 25 8.90 9.56 -8.75
C PRO A 25 9.99 8.61 -8.22
N GLY A 26 10.68 8.99 -7.15
CA GLY A 26 11.65 8.13 -6.45
C GLY A 26 11.11 7.53 -5.15
N ILE A 27 9.79 7.59 -4.91
CA ILE A 27 9.21 6.91 -3.75
C ILE A 27 9.12 5.43 -4.03
N GLU A 28 9.50 4.62 -3.06
CA GLU A 28 9.45 3.17 -3.18
C GLU A 28 8.30 2.61 -2.33
N GLY A 29 7.76 1.47 -2.73
CA GLY A 29 6.67 0.77 -2.06
C GLY A 29 7.15 -0.48 -1.34
N GLN A 30 6.90 -0.55 -0.03
CA GLN A 30 7.09 -1.75 0.76
C GLN A 30 5.75 -2.48 0.93
N VAL A 31 5.73 -3.77 0.60
CA VAL A 31 4.55 -4.61 0.74
C VAL A 31 4.64 -5.45 2.01
N LEU A 32 3.59 -5.37 2.83
CA LEU A 32 3.38 -6.21 3.99
C LEU A 32 2.17 -7.13 3.76
N TRP A 33 2.34 -8.42 3.97
CA TRP A 33 1.26 -9.40 4.01
C TRP A 33 0.87 -9.69 5.46
N ALA A 34 -0.42 -9.79 5.72
CA ALA A 34 -0.90 -10.34 6.98
C ALA A 34 -0.50 -11.82 7.06
N ALA A 35 0.26 -12.19 8.10
CA ALA A 35 0.54 -13.58 8.38
C ALA A 35 -0.72 -14.31 8.84
N GLU A 36 -0.75 -15.63 8.62
CA GLU A 36 -1.74 -16.49 9.27
C GLU A 36 -1.55 -16.39 10.79
N VAL A 37 -2.53 -15.77 11.45
CA VAL A 37 -2.78 -15.53 12.89
C VAL A 37 -1.60 -15.74 13.86
N GLU A 38 -1.26 -14.65 14.58
CA GLU A 38 -0.27 -14.48 15.69
C GLU A 38 1.00 -13.69 15.31
N GLU A 39 1.47 -13.74 14.06
CA GLU A 39 2.72 -13.07 13.65
C GLU A 39 2.54 -11.66 13.06
N GLY A 40 1.30 -11.16 12.95
CA GLY A 40 1.02 -9.78 12.53
C GLY A 40 1.32 -9.50 11.05
N TRP A 41 1.91 -8.35 10.75
CA TRP A 41 2.32 -7.98 9.39
C TRP A 41 3.73 -8.47 9.10
N GLN A 42 3.94 -9.11 7.95
CA GLN A 42 5.22 -9.64 7.50
C GLN A 42 5.62 -8.99 6.18
N VAL A 43 6.89 -8.62 6.04
CA VAL A 43 7.39 -8.10 4.76
C VAL A 43 7.26 -9.20 3.71
N GLN A 44 6.82 -8.84 2.52
CA GLN A 44 6.85 -9.74 1.37
C GLN A 44 8.31 -10.08 1.06
N ASP A 45 8.76 -11.29 1.43
CA ASP A 45 10.09 -11.89 1.20
C ASP A 45 11.28 -10.92 1.21
N ASP A 46 12.21 -11.08 2.15
CA ASP A 46 13.42 -10.27 2.36
C ASP A 46 14.29 -10.06 1.09
N THR A 47 14.05 -10.84 0.03
CA THR A 47 14.72 -10.76 -1.28
C THR A 47 13.94 -10.02 -2.37
N ALA A 48 12.67 -9.68 -2.15
CA ALA A 48 11.87 -8.90 -3.10
C ALA A 48 12.32 -7.43 -3.11
N GLU A 49 12.65 -6.92 -4.30
CA GLU A 49 12.90 -5.48 -4.48
C GLU A 49 11.63 -4.68 -4.15
N MET A 50 11.80 -3.51 -3.54
CA MET A 50 10.69 -2.60 -3.30
C MET A 50 10.06 -2.18 -4.63
N LEU A 51 8.76 -1.88 -4.60
CA LEU A 51 8.04 -1.42 -5.79
C LEU A 51 8.50 -0.02 -6.16
N ASP A 52 8.79 0.21 -7.44
CA ASP A 52 9.05 1.56 -7.93
C ASP A 52 7.78 2.42 -7.88
N ALA A 53 7.94 3.75 -7.81
CA ALA A 53 6.82 4.70 -7.70
C ALA A 53 5.69 4.44 -8.71
N GLU A 54 6.04 4.09 -9.94
CA GLU A 54 5.08 3.82 -11.00
C GLU A 54 4.37 2.48 -10.86
N GLU A 55 4.99 1.50 -10.21
CA GLU A 55 4.45 0.14 -10.02
C GLU A 55 3.44 0.08 -8.87
N ILE A 56 3.61 0.90 -7.84
CA ILE A 56 2.77 0.87 -6.63
C ILE A 56 1.26 0.95 -6.96
N PRO A 57 0.77 1.88 -7.80
CA PRO A 57 -0.65 1.94 -8.11
C PRO A 57 -1.14 0.73 -8.91
N PHE A 58 -0.33 0.15 -9.80
CA PHE A 58 -0.71 -1.03 -10.58
C PHE A 58 -0.76 -2.28 -9.71
N TYR A 59 0.20 -2.42 -8.79
CA TYR A 59 0.20 -3.51 -7.82
C TYR A 59 -1.04 -3.48 -6.93
N VAL A 60 -1.37 -2.31 -6.37
CA VAL A 60 -2.58 -2.12 -5.55
C VAL A 60 -3.86 -2.35 -6.36
N GLU A 61 -3.90 -1.91 -7.62
CA GLU A 61 -5.03 -2.16 -8.52
C GLU A 61 -5.27 -3.65 -8.74
N GLY A 62 -4.21 -4.42 -9.02
CA GLY A 62 -4.28 -5.87 -9.18
C GLY A 62 -4.88 -6.56 -7.95
N LEU A 63 -4.38 -6.24 -6.76
CA LEU A 63 -4.88 -6.81 -5.51
C LEU A 63 -6.37 -6.51 -5.25
N VAL A 64 -6.80 -5.27 -5.50
CA VAL A 64 -8.20 -4.88 -5.35
C VAL A 64 -9.09 -5.63 -6.35
N LEU A 65 -8.65 -5.78 -7.60
CA LEU A 65 -9.38 -6.51 -8.63
C LEU A 65 -9.46 -8.02 -8.36
N GLU A 66 -8.43 -8.58 -7.72
CA GLU A 66 -8.39 -9.98 -7.28
C GLU A 66 -9.22 -10.22 -6.00
N GLY A 67 -9.66 -9.15 -5.33
CA GLY A 67 -10.56 -9.20 -4.18
C GLY A 67 -9.86 -9.20 -2.82
N PHE A 68 -8.55 -8.99 -2.77
CA PHE A 68 -7.81 -8.86 -1.51
C PHE A 68 -8.23 -7.62 -0.73
N GLY A 69 -8.09 -7.70 0.59
CA GLY A 69 -8.13 -6.52 1.43
C GLY A 69 -6.83 -5.74 1.32
N VAL A 70 -6.92 -4.45 1.03
CA VAL A 70 -5.75 -3.58 0.90
C VAL A 70 -5.97 -2.25 1.62
N VAL A 71 -4.96 -1.82 2.37
CA VAL A 71 -4.78 -0.42 2.79
C VAL A 71 -3.35 0.01 2.47
N TRP A 72 -3.17 1.28 2.18
CA TRP A 72 -1.84 1.85 1.95
C TRP A 72 -1.66 3.13 2.79
N GLN A 73 -0.42 3.40 3.17
CA GLN A 73 -0.05 4.58 3.96
C GLN A 73 1.24 5.19 3.42
N ALA A 74 1.27 6.53 3.32
CA ALA A 74 2.49 7.26 3.05
C ALA A 74 3.26 7.44 4.36
N MET A 75 4.50 6.96 4.38
CA MET A 75 5.35 6.96 5.56
C MET A 75 6.44 8.01 5.39
N ALA A 76 6.79 8.68 6.49
CA ALA A 76 7.96 9.55 6.56
C ALA A 76 8.82 9.12 7.76
N GLU A 77 10.13 9.29 7.64
CA GLU A 77 11.06 9.11 8.73
C GLU A 77 10.68 10.02 9.91
N ALA A 78 10.93 9.53 11.12
CA ALA A 78 10.58 10.23 12.34
C ALA A 78 11.23 11.63 12.37
N GLY A 79 10.41 12.67 12.44
CA GLY A 79 10.87 14.07 12.44
C GLY A 79 11.08 14.69 11.05
N GLU A 80 10.92 13.93 9.97
CA GLU A 80 11.17 14.40 8.59
C GLU A 80 9.90 14.69 7.77
N ALA A 81 8.70 14.60 8.37
CA ALA A 81 7.42 14.75 7.67
C ALA A 81 7.27 16.04 6.82
N ALA A 82 8.02 17.10 7.12
CA ALA A 82 8.03 18.33 6.34
C ALA A 82 8.72 18.19 4.97
N ARG A 83 9.60 17.20 4.79
CA ARG A 83 10.30 16.88 3.53
C ARG A 83 9.43 16.05 2.57
N GLY A 84 8.37 15.44 3.08
CA GLY A 84 7.48 14.56 2.34
C GLY A 84 7.61 13.11 2.80
N PRO A 85 6.92 12.19 2.13
CA PRO A 85 7.03 10.76 2.40
C PRO A 85 8.33 10.18 1.80
N ASP A 86 8.90 9.21 2.52
CA ASP A 86 10.09 8.46 2.10
C ASP A 86 9.72 7.16 1.41
N HIS A 87 8.65 6.49 1.85
CA HIS A 87 8.13 5.26 1.22
C HIS A 87 6.61 5.13 1.37
N ILE A 88 6.01 4.23 0.59
CA ILE A 88 4.61 3.80 0.74
C ILE A 88 4.59 2.42 1.37
N LEU A 89 3.81 2.25 2.43
CA LEU A 89 3.50 0.95 2.99
C LEU A 89 2.20 0.43 2.39
N VAL A 90 2.24 -0.72 1.72
CA VAL A 90 1.07 -1.43 1.18
C VAL A 90 0.81 -2.65 2.06
N MET A 91 -0.32 -2.68 2.75
CA MET A 91 -0.70 -3.78 3.64
C MET A 91 -1.83 -4.59 3.03
N VAL A 92 -1.62 -5.90 2.94
CA VAL A 92 -2.47 -6.83 2.17
C VAL A 92 -2.93 -7.98 3.07
N TRP A 93 -4.21 -8.35 2.99
CA TRP A 93 -4.76 -9.52 3.68
C TRP A 93 -5.80 -10.26 2.84
N GLU A 94 -6.02 -11.52 3.19
CA GLU A 94 -6.97 -12.41 2.52
C GLU A 94 -8.41 -11.87 2.53
N HIS A 95 -9.14 -12.13 1.46
CA HIS A 95 -10.54 -11.71 1.34
C HIS A 95 -11.39 -12.29 2.48
N GLY A 96 -12.19 -11.44 3.12
CA GLY A 96 -13.08 -11.84 4.21
C GLY A 96 -12.38 -12.09 5.56
N ALA A 97 -11.05 -11.98 5.62
CA ALA A 97 -10.33 -11.92 6.88
C ALA A 97 -10.33 -10.50 7.47
N SER A 98 -10.15 -10.40 8.78
CA SER A 98 -9.90 -9.12 9.45
C SER A 98 -8.41 -8.81 9.36
N PRO A 99 -8.01 -7.58 8.98
CA PRO A 99 -6.60 -7.21 8.99
C PRO A 99 -6.05 -7.25 10.42
N PRO A 100 -4.77 -7.59 10.61
CA PRO A 100 -4.08 -7.33 11.86
C PRO A 100 -4.15 -5.83 12.23
N PRO A 101 -3.98 -5.47 13.52
CA PRO A 101 -3.82 -4.08 13.91
C PRO A 101 -2.70 -3.43 13.09
N ALA A 102 -2.92 -2.21 12.60
CA ALA A 102 -1.92 -1.50 11.81
C ALA A 102 -0.61 -1.35 12.62
N PRO A 103 0.56 -1.38 11.95
CA PRO A 103 1.83 -1.13 12.62
C PRO A 103 1.78 0.26 13.27
N VAL A 104 2.09 0.32 14.57
CA VAL A 104 2.31 1.60 15.24
C VAL A 104 3.66 2.15 14.79
N PRO A 105 3.75 3.43 14.37
CA PRO A 105 5.03 4.07 14.12
C PRO A 105 5.93 3.92 15.35
N ALA A 106 7.19 3.53 15.15
CA ALA A 106 8.14 3.47 16.25
C ALA A 106 8.24 4.87 16.91
N PRO A 107 8.26 4.97 18.25
CA PRO A 107 8.54 6.25 18.90
C PRO A 107 9.96 6.69 18.50
N GLY A 108 10.06 7.87 17.91
CA GLY A 108 11.34 8.53 17.61
C GLY A 108 12.05 9.06 18.86
#